data_AF-A0A2E9EZW6-F1
#
_entry.id   AF-A0A2E9EZW6-F1
#
_cell.length_a   1.000
_cell.length_b   1.000
_cell.length_c   1.000
_cell.angle_alpha   90.00
_cell.angle_beta   90.00
_cell.angle_gamma   90.00
#
_symmetry.space_group_name_H-M   'P 1'
#
loop_
_entity.id
_entity.type
_entity.pdbx_description
1 polymer ?
#
loop_
_entity_poly.entity_id
_entity_poly.type
_entity_poly.pdbx_seq_one_letter_code
_entity_poly.pdbx_strand_id
1 'polypeptide(L)'
;MKPIKLFLFALAIPFTSNLLAESPPAIDGHDAFIKGLREIKSDGAKSASEPRTLSPVVSRFKGWFIDVTEKAKPGKLDGVDVIEGISLASESRDSSSWQFVETNKGYQVRAASGKYKGWIIGVDDSAKTRPEGPNLTVTPALRLAKSATKNSYWKLTLTKQGLVLEATSGKYKGWFWDFGGGDPSHEESGRQVAINVLLAEKVVAGSYFEVKKTK
;
A
#
# COMPACT_ATOMS: atom_id res chain seq x y z
N MET A 1 -66.41 27.28 -1.88
CA MET A 1 -64.93 27.38 -1.83
C MET A 1 -64.35 25.98 -2.04
N LYS A 2 -63.51 25.79 -3.07
CA LYS A 2 -62.93 24.49 -3.44
C LYS A 2 -61.66 24.22 -2.62
N PRO A 3 -61.41 23.00 -2.11
CA PRO A 3 -60.12 22.68 -1.51
C PRO A 3 -59.08 22.39 -2.59
N ILE A 4 -57.95 23.10 -2.52
CA ILE A 4 -56.76 22.87 -3.35
C ILE A 4 -56.02 21.67 -2.79
N LYS A 5 -55.86 20.60 -3.59
CA LYS A 5 -54.99 19.46 -3.27
C LYS A 5 -53.54 19.87 -3.53
N LEU A 6 -52.74 20.01 -2.48
CA LEU A 6 -51.31 20.23 -2.58
C LEU A 6 -50.63 18.86 -2.80
N PHE A 7 -50.13 18.61 -4.01
CA PHE A 7 -49.26 17.48 -4.30
C PHE A 7 -47.83 17.83 -3.87
N LEU A 8 -47.31 17.18 -2.83
CA LEU A 8 -45.87 17.17 -2.54
C LEU A 8 -45.20 16.14 -3.45
N PHE A 9 -44.47 16.61 -4.46
CA PHE A 9 -43.47 15.80 -5.14
C PHE A 9 -42.21 15.77 -4.27
N ALA A 10 -41.93 14.64 -3.63
CA ALA A 10 -40.64 14.39 -3.02
C ALA A 10 -39.62 14.15 -4.15
N LEU A 11 -38.77 15.15 -4.42
CA LEU A 11 -37.57 14.96 -5.24
C LEU A 11 -36.57 14.10 -4.44
N ALA A 12 -36.49 12.82 -4.79
CA ALA A 12 -35.36 11.99 -4.38
C ALA A 12 -34.14 12.40 -5.20
N ILE A 13 -33.23 13.17 -4.60
CA ILE A 13 -31.91 13.44 -5.18
C ILE A 13 -31.02 12.25 -4.81
N PRO A 14 -30.56 11.42 -5.76
CA PRO A 14 -29.54 10.44 -5.46
C PRO A 14 -28.22 11.19 -5.26
N PHE A 15 -27.79 11.34 -4.00
CA PHE A 15 -26.41 11.68 -3.69
C PHE A 15 -25.54 10.46 -4.04
N THR A 16 -25.18 10.31 -5.32
CA THR A 16 -24.02 9.49 -5.68
C THR A 16 -22.77 10.34 -5.41
N SER A 17 -22.34 10.38 -4.16
CA SER A 17 -20.99 10.85 -3.84
C SER A 17 -20.00 9.77 -4.28
N ASN A 18 -19.72 9.69 -5.59
CA ASN A 18 -18.47 9.11 -6.08
C ASN A 18 -17.34 10.10 -5.74
N LEU A 19 -17.10 10.31 -4.44
CA LEU A 19 -15.83 10.83 -3.97
C LEU A 19 -14.85 9.67 -4.08
N LEU A 20 -14.36 9.44 -5.30
CA LEU A 20 -13.06 8.78 -5.45
C LEU A 20 -12.11 9.56 -4.55
N ALA A 21 -11.48 8.88 -3.61
CA ALA A 21 -10.52 9.51 -2.72
C ALA A 21 -9.43 10.15 -3.59
N GLU A 22 -9.42 11.48 -3.67
CA GLU A 22 -8.40 12.19 -4.41
C GLU A 22 -7.03 11.88 -3.79
N SER A 23 -6.07 11.48 -4.62
CA SER A 23 -4.69 11.35 -4.18
C SER A 23 -4.26 12.68 -3.56
N PRO A 24 -3.57 12.68 -2.40
CA PRO A 24 -3.12 13.92 -1.79
C PRO A 24 -2.21 14.69 -2.77
N PRO A 25 -2.22 16.03 -2.75
CA PRO A 25 -1.35 16.80 -3.63
C PRO A 25 0.12 16.51 -3.31
N ALA A 26 0.92 16.41 -4.35
CA ALA A 26 2.37 16.31 -4.21
C ALA A 26 2.94 17.61 -3.63
N ILE A 27 4.04 17.51 -2.86
CA ILE A 27 4.77 18.67 -2.36
C ILE A 27 5.84 19.13 -3.35
N ASP A 28 6.30 20.37 -3.16
CA ASP A 28 7.55 20.85 -3.74
C ASP A 28 8.69 19.89 -3.38
N GLY A 29 9.41 19.39 -4.40
CA GLY A 29 10.44 18.36 -4.26
C GLY A 29 10.00 16.94 -4.62
N HIS A 30 8.73 16.71 -4.95
CA HIS A 30 8.25 15.41 -5.44
C HIS A 30 9.07 14.89 -6.64
N ASP A 31 9.26 15.70 -7.67
CA ASP A 31 10.00 15.29 -8.87
C ASP A 31 11.47 14.98 -8.57
N ALA A 32 12.08 15.74 -7.66
CA ALA A 32 13.44 15.49 -7.21
C ALA A 32 13.54 14.17 -6.44
N PHE A 33 12.56 13.88 -5.58
CA PHE A 33 12.45 12.59 -4.90
C PHE A 33 12.32 11.43 -5.90
N ILE A 34 11.40 11.53 -6.86
CA ILE A 34 11.20 10.51 -7.89
C ILE A 34 12.47 10.29 -8.71
N LYS A 35 13.16 11.36 -9.12
CA LYS A 35 14.46 11.28 -9.80
C LYS A 35 15.52 10.61 -8.91
N GLY A 36 15.51 10.88 -7.61
CA GLY A 36 16.40 10.28 -6.62
C GLY A 36 16.20 8.78 -6.39
N LEU A 37 15.12 8.19 -6.91
CA LEU A 37 14.93 6.73 -6.94
C LEU A 37 15.57 6.05 -8.16
N ARG A 38 16.11 6.81 -9.12
CA ARG A 38 16.70 6.27 -10.37
C ARG A 38 18.20 6.06 -10.24
N GLU A 39 18.61 5.16 -9.35
CA GLU A 39 20.02 5.04 -8.92
C GLU A 39 20.77 3.93 -9.64
N ILE A 40 20.10 2.82 -9.96
CA ILE A 40 20.71 1.64 -10.59
C ILE A 40 19.91 1.18 -11.80
N LYS A 41 20.57 0.43 -12.70
CA LYS A 41 19.89 -0.31 -13.76
C LYS A 41 19.21 -1.55 -13.16
N SER A 42 18.08 -1.93 -13.73
CA SER A 42 17.38 -3.17 -13.38
C SER A 42 16.84 -3.81 -14.65
N ASP A 43 17.05 -5.11 -14.82
CA ASP A 43 16.57 -5.84 -15.99
C ASP A 43 15.05 -5.72 -16.12
N GLY A 44 14.58 -5.42 -17.35
CA GLY A 44 13.16 -5.24 -17.64
C GLY A 44 12.53 -3.95 -17.07
N ALA A 45 13.32 -3.03 -16.52
CA ALA A 45 12.85 -1.78 -15.92
C ALA A 45 13.65 -0.57 -16.44
N LYS A 46 13.09 0.65 -16.26
CA LYS A 46 13.79 1.89 -16.64
C LYS A 46 14.96 2.19 -15.71
N SER A 47 14.71 2.00 -14.42
CA SER A 47 15.68 2.20 -13.33
C SER A 47 15.13 1.56 -12.06
N ALA A 48 15.99 1.39 -11.07
CA ALA A 48 15.57 1.05 -9.72
C ALA A 48 16.34 1.89 -8.70
N SER A 49 15.80 1.93 -7.49
CA SER A 49 16.49 2.54 -6.37
C SER A 49 17.52 1.59 -5.78
N GLU A 50 18.49 2.13 -5.05
CA GLU A 50 19.23 1.35 -4.06
C GLU A 50 18.26 0.79 -2.99
N PRO A 51 18.66 -0.27 -2.26
CA PRO A 51 17.86 -0.84 -1.19
C PRO A 51 17.47 0.19 -0.13
N ARG A 52 16.22 0.13 0.32
CA ARG A 52 15.60 1.09 1.22
C ARG A 52 14.74 0.40 2.27
N THR A 53 14.70 0.96 3.46
CA THR A 53 13.69 0.64 4.46
C THR A 53 12.48 1.56 4.29
N LEU A 54 11.30 1.02 4.61
CA LEU A 54 10.02 1.71 4.54
C LEU A 54 9.38 1.68 5.93
N SER A 55 9.06 2.84 6.49
CA SER A 55 8.60 2.93 7.89
C SER A 55 7.39 3.84 8.04
N PRO A 56 6.27 3.39 8.66
CA PRO A 56 5.14 4.27 8.92
C PRO A 56 5.53 5.49 9.77
N VAL A 57 4.89 6.63 9.52
CA VAL A 57 5.24 7.90 10.19
C VAL A 57 4.13 8.49 11.08
N VAL A 58 2.86 8.18 10.80
CA VAL A 58 1.68 8.70 11.52
C VAL A 58 0.73 7.57 11.98
N SER A 59 1.27 6.38 12.23
CA SER A 59 0.52 5.25 12.79
C SER A 59 1.04 4.82 14.15
N ARG A 60 0.31 3.92 14.83
CA ARG A 60 0.78 3.29 16.08
C ARG A 60 2.06 2.48 15.91
N PHE A 61 2.42 2.15 14.66
CA PHE A 61 3.65 1.46 14.27
C PHE A 61 4.70 2.45 13.76
N LYS A 62 4.65 3.72 14.19
CA LYS A 62 5.68 4.70 13.86
C LYS A 62 7.07 4.16 14.21
N GLY A 63 7.99 4.22 13.26
CA GLY A 63 9.37 3.73 13.40
C GLY A 63 9.54 2.22 13.25
N TRP A 64 8.47 1.46 13.01
CA TRP A 64 8.55 0.07 12.58
C TRP A 64 8.85 0.00 11.08
N PHE A 65 9.11 -1.20 10.58
CA PHE A 65 9.53 -1.42 9.20
C PHE A 65 8.54 -2.33 8.47
N ILE A 66 8.18 -1.99 7.24
CA ILE A 66 7.48 -2.92 6.35
C ILE A 66 8.41 -4.11 6.11
N ASP A 67 7.90 -5.30 6.32
CA ASP A 67 8.67 -6.54 6.43
C ASP A 67 7.87 -7.72 5.87
N VAL A 68 8.46 -8.91 5.94
CA VAL A 68 7.84 -10.20 5.68
C VAL A 68 7.98 -11.08 6.92
N THR A 69 6.87 -11.52 7.51
CA THR A 69 6.86 -12.46 8.65
C THR A 69 7.44 -13.82 8.26
N GLU A 70 8.13 -14.46 9.20
CA GLU A 70 8.61 -15.84 9.09
C GLU A 70 7.44 -16.85 9.04
N LYS A 71 6.26 -16.46 9.53
CA LYS A 71 5.00 -17.24 9.44
C LYS A 71 4.26 -17.03 8.12
N ALA A 72 4.90 -16.44 7.12
CA ALA A 72 4.30 -16.21 5.81
C ALA A 72 3.77 -17.52 5.21
N LYS A 73 2.53 -17.47 4.71
CA LYS A 73 1.86 -18.64 4.14
C LYS A 73 2.00 -18.64 2.61
N PRO A 74 2.35 -19.77 1.98
CA PRO A 74 2.36 -19.85 0.53
C PRO A 74 0.94 -19.78 -0.03
N GLY A 75 0.81 -19.20 -1.22
CA GLY A 75 -0.43 -19.12 -1.97
C GLY A 75 -0.17 -18.99 -3.47
N LYS A 76 -1.25 -18.74 -4.22
CA LYS A 76 -1.17 -18.45 -5.66
C LYS A 76 -2.08 -17.28 -6.03
N LEU A 77 -1.61 -16.46 -6.96
CA LEU A 77 -2.37 -15.35 -7.55
C LEU A 77 -2.16 -15.38 -9.07
N ASP A 78 -3.23 -15.60 -9.84
CA ASP A 78 -3.17 -15.67 -11.30
C ASP A 78 -2.06 -16.62 -11.83
N GLY A 79 -1.85 -17.75 -11.15
CA GLY A 79 -0.82 -18.74 -11.50
C GLY A 79 0.61 -18.40 -11.02
N VAL A 80 0.82 -17.22 -10.43
CA VAL A 80 2.08 -16.79 -9.82
C VAL A 80 2.13 -17.25 -8.36
N ASP A 81 3.25 -17.84 -7.94
CA ASP A 81 3.51 -18.16 -6.53
C ASP A 81 3.55 -16.86 -5.71
N VAL A 82 2.80 -16.82 -4.61
CA VAL A 82 2.82 -15.69 -3.68
C VAL A 82 3.02 -16.16 -2.25
N ILE A 83 3.41 -15.24 -1.38
CA ILE A 83 3.33 -15.43 0.06
C ILE A 83 2.42 -14.37 0.68
N GLU A 84 1.56 -14.84 1.59
CA GLU A 84 0.76 -14.02 2.50
C GLU A 84 1.60 -13.79 3.75
N GLY A 85 2.28 -12.64 3.80
CA GLY A 85 3.18 -12.40 4.91
C GLY A 85 3.74 -10.99 4.99
N ILE A 86 3.21 -10.03 4.22
CA ILE A 86 3.64 -8.64 4.36
C ILE A 86 3.17 -8.15 5.73
N SER A 87 4.10 -7.63 6.51
CA SER A 87 3.93 -7.30 7.92
C SER A 87 4.66 -6.01 8.28
N LEU A 88 4.53 -5.61 9.53
CA LEU A 88 5.34 -4.60 10.17
C LEU A 88 6.21 -5.27 11.23
N ALA A 89 7.47 -4.89 11.35
CA ALA A 89 8.39 -5.36 12.38
C ALA A 89 9.01 -4.20 13.17
N SER A 90 9.19 -4.36 14.48
CA SER A 90 9.77 -3.33 15.35
C SER A 90 11.25 -3.06 15.09
N GLU A 91 11.94 -4.00 14.43
CA GLU A 91 13.35 -3.91 14.07
C GLU A 91 13.54 -4.33 12.62
N SER A 92 14.39 -3.61 11.88
CA SER A 92 14.68 -3.93 10.49
C SER A 92 15.63 -5.12 10.36
N ARG A 93 15.37 -5.98 9.37
CA ARG A 93 16.26 -7.05 8.91
C ARG A 93 16.34 -7.04 7.39
N ASP A 94 17.04 -8.02 6.82
CA ASP A 94 17.10 -8.21 5.36
C ASP A 94 15.74 -8.27 4.69
N SER A 95 14.74 -8.86 5.36
CA SER A 95 13.36 -8.96 4.88
C SER A 95 12.60 -7.63 4.89
N SER A 96 13.15 -6.59 5.54
CA SER A 96 12.63 -5.22 5.56
C SER A 96 13.27 -4.30 4.51
N SER A 97 14.04 -4.87 3.57
CA SER A 97 14.79 -4.15 2.56
C SER A 97 14.07 -4.19 1.20
N TRP A 98 13.79 -3.02 0.62
CA TRP A 98 12.93 -2.84 -0.54
C TRP A 98 13.59 -1.98 -1.63
N GLN A 99 13.16 -2.14 -2.87
CA GLN A 99 13.52 -1.30 -4.00
C GLN A 99 12.27 -0.78 -4.69
N PHE A 100 12.34 0.48 -5.13
CA PHE A 100 11.37 1.02 -6.08
C PHE A 100 11.91 0.78 -7.49
N VAL A 101 11.17 0.03 -8.30
CA VAL A 101 11.56 -0.32 -9.66
C VAL A 101 10.62 0.40 -10.62
N GLU A 102 11.16 1.31 -11.43
CA GLU A 102 10.37 2.12 -12.36
C GLU A 102 10.06 1.36 -13.65
N THR A 103 8.78 1.32 -14.03
CA THR A 103 8.30 0.65 -15.24
C THR A 103 7.43 1.60 -16.07
N ASN A 104 6.98 1.14 -17.25
CA ASN A 104 6.01 1.88 -18.05
C ASN A 104 4.60 1.94 -17.41
N LYS A 105 4.31 1.11 -16.41
CA LYS A 105 3.00 1.02 -15.75
C LYS A 105 2.96 1.68 -14.36
N GLY A 106 4.05 2.34 -13.95
CA GLY A 106 4.26 2.82 -12.58
C GLY A 106 5.41 2.09 -11.89
N TYR A 107 5.48 2.18 -10.57
CA TYR A 107 6.55 1.58 -9.77
C TYR A 107 6.14 0.21 -9.25
N GLN A 108 7.09 -0.71 -9.20
CA GLN A 108 6.98 -1.93 -8.39
C GLN A 108 7.74 -1.73 -7.07
N VAL A 109 7.25 -2.32 -5.99
CA VAL A 109 8.00 -2.42 -4.73
C VAL A 109 8.54 -3.85 -4.63
N ARG A 110 9.86 -3.99 -4.77
CA ARG A 110 10.55 -5.28 -4.87
C ARG A 110 11.40 -5.54 -3.65
N ALA A 111 11.34 -6.75 -3.08
CA ALA A 111 12.25 -7.15 -2.00
C ALA A 111 13.70 -7.11 -2.49
N ALA A 112 14.55 -6.39 -1.78
CA ALA A 112 15.94 -6.13 -2.14
C ALA A 112 16.91 -7.19 -1.60
N SER A 113 16.54 -7.82 -0.49
CA SER A 113 17.36 -8.79 0.26
C SER A 113 16.50 -9.91 0.85
N GLY A 114 17.14 -10.82 1.57
CA GLY A 114 16.50 -11.91 2.30
C GLY A 114 15.94 -13.02 1.42
N LYS A 115 15.18 -13.92 2.05
CA LYS A 115 14.60 -15.13 1.44
C LYS A 115 13.79 -14.85 0.18
N TYR A 116 13.12 -13.71 0.11
CA TYR A 116 12.22 -13.34 -0.98
C TYR A 116 12.82 -12.27 -1.91
N LYS A 117 14.14 -12.10 -1.92
CA LYS A 117 14.82 -11.17 -2.83
C LYS A 117 14.30 -11.32 -4.27
N GLY A 118 13.93 -10.19 -4.87
CA GLY A 118 13.38 -10.12 -6.22
C GLY A 118 11.85 -10.24 -6.31
N TRP A 119 11.17 -10.66 -5.24
CA TRP A 119 9.70 -10.76 -5.22
C TRP A 119 9.07 -9.37 -5.08
N ILE A 120 7.84 -9.22 -5.58
CA ILE A 120 7.20 -7.92 -5.80
C ILE A 120 5.88 -7.84 -5.03
N ILE A 121 5.64 -6.73 -4.33
CA ILE A 121 4.37 -6.49 -3.66
C ILE A 121 3.29 -6.20 -4.70
N GLY A 122 2.20 -6.99 -4.67
CA GLY A 122 1.03 -6.82 -5.50
C GLY A 122 -0.28 -7.01 -4.74
N VAL A 123 -1.40 -6.81 -5.45
CA VAL A 123 -2.75 -6.83 -4.88
C VAL A 123 -3.53 -8.07 -5.34
N ASP A 124 -4.08 -8.78 -4.36
CA ASP A 124 -5.06 -9.85 -4.52
C ASP A 124 -6.48 -9.29 -4.66
N ASP A 125 -6.99 -9.25 -5.89
CA ASP A 125 -8.35 -8.77 -6.19
C ASP A 125 -9.45 -9.65 -5.56
N SER A 126 -9.13 -10.88 -5.17
CA SER A 126 -10.09 -11.80 -4.55
C SER A 126 -10.29 -11.53 -3.06
N ALA A 127 -9.36 -10.80 -2.42
CA ALA A 127 -9.45 -10.45 -1.01
C ALA A 127 -10.77 -9.73 -0.71
N LYS A 128 -11.35 -9.98 0.47
CA LYS A 128 -12.60 -9.35 0.89
C LYS A 128 -12.31 -8.06 1.66
N THR A 129 -13.12 -7.04 1.38
CA THR A 129 -13.09 -5.79 2.15
C THR A 129 -13.75 -5.99 3.51
N ARG A 130 -13.36 -5.14 4.46
CA ARG A 130 -13.99 -5.01 5.78
C ARG A 130 -13.96 -3.56 6.25
N PRO A 131 -14.88 -3.13 7.12
CA PRO A 131 -14.76 -1.83 7.77
C PRO A 131 -13.57 -1.82 8.74
N GLU A 132 -12.99 -0.64 8.93
CA GLU A 132 -11.97 -0.28 9.93
C GLU A 132 -12.42 1.01 10.62
N GLY A 133 -13.17 0.87 11.70
CA GLY A 133 -13.90 1.99 12.29
C GLY A 133 -15.09 2.45 11.44
N PRO A 134 -15.68 3.61 11.74
CA PRO A 134 -16.98 4.01 11.17
C PRO A 134 -16.92 4.49 9.72
N ASN A 135 -15.76 4.99 9.26
CA ASN A 135 -15.65 5.77 8.02
C ASN A 135 -14.52 5.31 7.10
N LEU A 136 -14.06 4.07 7.24
CA LEU A 136 -12.96 3.54 6.42
C LEU A 136 -13.24 2.09 6.05
N THR A 137 -13.11 1.78 4.77
CA THR A 137 -13.04 0.41 4.26
C THR A 137 -11.59 0.04 3.97
N VAL A 138 -11.19 -1.14 4.43
CA VAL A 138 -9.85 -1.71 4.20
C VAL A 138 -9.94 -3.13 3.65
N THR A 139 -8.84 -3.63 3.13
CA THR A 139 -8.70 -5.03 2.70
C THR A 139 -7.26 -5.53 2.96
N PRO A 140 -7.07 -6.74 3.51
CA PRO A 140 -5.76 -7.38 3.63
C PRO A 140 -5.34 -8.00 2.29
N ALA A 141 -5.29 -7.20 1.22
CA ALA A 141 -5.10 -7.68 -0.16
C ALA A 141 -3.63 -7.75 -0.60
N LEU A 142 -2.69 -7.26 0.22
CA LEU A 142 -1.29 -7.20 -0.19
C LEU A 142 -0.65 -8.59 -0.11
N ARG A 143 0.08 -8.96 -1.17
CA ARG A 143 0.80 -10.22 -1.33
C ARG A 143 2.19 -9.94 -1.86
N LEU A 144 3.16 -10.75 -1.45
CA LEU A 144 4.49 -10.72 -2.05
C LEU A 144 4.55 -11.82 -3.12
N ALA A 145 4.65 -11.43 -4.38
CA ALA A 145 4.58 -12.31 -5.54
C ALA A 145 5.95 -12.59 -6.14
N LYS A 146 6.19 -13.84 -6.55
CA LYS A 146 7.47 -14.30 -7.13
C LYS A 146 7.84 -13.60 -8.44
N SER A 147 6.84 -13.09 -9.16
CA SER A 147 7.01 -12.28 -10.35
C SER A 147 5.91 -11.21 -10.43
N ALA A 148 6.09 -10.23 -11.31
CA ALA A 148 5.14 -9.13 -11.48
C ALA A 148 3.78 -9.66 -11.93
N THR A 149 2.71 -9.21 -11.28
CA THR A 149 1.33 -9.48 -11.71
C THR A 149 0.74 -8.22 -12.33
N LYS A 150 -0.48 -8.31 -12.88
CA LYS A 150 -1.21 -7.14 -13.41
C LYS A 150 -1.48 -6.06 -12.34
N ASN A 151 -1.43 -6.43 -11.05
CA ASN A 151 -1.76 -5.57 -9.91
C ASN A 151 -0.56 -5.31 -8.99
N SER A 152 0.65 -5.27 -9.56
CA SER A 152 1.90 -5.02 -8.84
C SER A 152 2.47 -3.61 -9.06
N TYR A 153 1.63 -2.65 -9.46
CA TYR A 153 2.08 -1.33 -9.90
C TYR A 153 1.46 -0.20 -9.10
N TRP A 154 2.32 0.72 -8.67
CA TRP A 154 2.03 1.77 -7.71
C TRP A 154 2.36 3.14 -8.29
N LYS A 155 1.49 4.11 -8.02
CA LYS A 155 1.79 5.54 -8.16
C LYS A 155 2.33 6.03 -6.83
N LEU A 156 3.49 6.67 -6.87
CA LEU A 156 4.16 7.24 -5.71
C LEU A 156 3.79 8.72 -5.62
N THR A 157 3.37 9.18 -4.45
CA THR A 157 3.12 10.60 -4.20
C THR A 157 3.82 11.02 -2.92
N LEU A 158 4.79 11.92 -3.03
CA LEU A 158 5.47 12.48 -1.87
C LEU A 158 4.62 13.62 -1.31
N THR A 159 4.28 13.54 -0.03
CA THR A 159 3.47 14.53 0.68
C THR A 159 4.26 15.16 1.82
N LYS A 160 3.68 16.14 2.53
CA LYS A 160 4.31 16.75 3.71
C LYS A 160 4.51 15.74 4.85
N GLN A 161 3.63 14.75 4.94
CA GLN A 161 3.63 13.74 6.01
C GLN A 161 4.53 12.54 5.67
N GLY A 162 4.67 12.20 4.39
CA GLY A 162 5.47 11.05 3.94
C GLY A 162 5.10 10.62 2.52
N LEU A 163 5.65 9.48 2.09
CA LEU A 163 5.27 8.84 0.84
C LEU A 163 3.93 8.12 1.00
N VAL A 164 3.12 8.21 -0.05
CA VAL A 164 1.88 7.44 -0.21
C VAL A 164 1.98 6.62 -1.51
N LEU A 165 1.50 5.38 -1.46
CA LEU A 165 1.42 4.48 -2.60
C LEU A 165 -0.03 4.22 -2.95
N GLU A 166 -0.38 4.51 -4.19
CA GLU A 166 -1.71 4.31 -4.77
C GLU A 166 -1.68 3.14 -5.76
N ALA A 167 -2.61 2.19 -5.61
CA ALA A 167 -2.78 1.09 -6.56
C ALA A 167 -3.25 1.63 -7.92
N THR A 168 -2.57 1.26 -9.00
CA THR A 168 -2.86 1.82 -10.33
C THR A 168 -3.79 0.95 -11.18
N SER A 169 -4.10 -0.26 -10.73
CA SER A 169 -4.86 -1.27 -11.47
C SER A 169 -5.65 -2.21 -10.54
N GLY A 170 -6.45 -3.09 -11.15
CA GLY A 170 -7.23 -4.11 -10.44
C GLY A 170 -8.52 -3.57 -9.81
N LYS A 171 -9.16 -4.42 -9.01
CA LYS A 171 -10.39 -4.10 -8.26
C LYS A 171 -10.20 -2.92 -7.31
N TYR A 172 -8.99 -2.78 -6.79
CA TYR A 172 -8.64 -1.77 -5.79
C TYR A 172 -7.86 -0.58 -6.36
N LYS A 173 -8.00 -0.29 -7.66
CA LYS A 173 -7.41 0.91 -8.25
C LYS A 173 -7.82 2.17 -7.47
N GLY A 174 -6.86 3.04 -7.18
CA GLY A 174 -7.06 4.26 -6.40
C GLY A 174 -6.99 4.06 -4.89
N TRP A 175 -6.83 2.82 -4.40
CA TRP A 175 -6.67 2.56 -2.97
C TRP A 175 -5.21 2.70 -2.54
N PHE A 176 -4.99 2.93 -1.26
CA PHE A 176 -3.70 3.30 -0.70
C PHE A 176 -3.18 2.28 0.29
N TRP A 177 -1.87 2.12 0.40
CA TRP A 177 -1.30 1.35 1.51
C TRP A 177 -1.76 1.95 2.85
N ASP A 178 -2.03 1.10 3.83
CA ASP A 178 -2.41 1.49 5.18
C ASP A 178 -1.74 0.60 6.22
N PHE A 179 -1.24 1.23 7.28
CA PHE A 179 -0.57 0.63 8.43
C PHE A 179 -1.30 0.96 9.74
N GLY A 180 -2.55 1.42 9.66
CA GLY A 180 -3.36 1.84 10.80
C GLY A 180 -4.10 0.71 11.51
N GLY A 181 -4.03 -0.52 10.97
CA GLY A 181 -4.83 -1.66 11.42
C GLY A 181 -4.74 -1.96 12.93
N GLY A 182 -5.88 -2.42 13.46
CA GLY A 182 -6.05 -2.74 14.89
C GLY A 182 -5.47 -4.08 15.34
N ASP A 183 -4.96 -4.94 14.45
CA ASP A 183 -4.58 -6.31 14.83
C ASP A 183 -3.38 -6.29 15.79
N PRO A 184 -3.35 -7.11 16.85
CA PRO A 184 -2.26 -7.10 17.83
C PRO A 184 -0.92 -7.51 17.20
N SER A 185 0.17 -7.02 17.79
CA SER A 185 1.50 -7.57 17.49
C SER A 185 1.74 -8.85 18.28
N HIS A 186 2.75 -9.61 17.85
CA HIS A 186 3.25 -10.76 18.57
C HIS A 186 4.77 -10.84 18.45
N GLU A 187 5.40 -11.59 19.36
CA GLU A 187 6.84 -11.83 19.27
C GLU A 187 7.15 -12.87 18.19
N GLU A 188 8.14 -12.57 17.38
CA GLU A 188 8.68 -13.45 16.36
C GLU A 188 10.19 -13.23 16.25
N SER A 189 10.97 -14.27 16.51
CA SER A 189 12.43 -14.27 16.36
C SER A 189 13.13 -13.08 17.02
N GLY A 190 12.71 -12.74 18.24
CA GLY A 190 13.32 -11.68 19.07
C GLY A 190 12.85 -10.25 18.78
N ARG A 191 11.81 -10.04 17.97
CA ARG A 191 11.23 -8.72 17.68
C ARG A 191 9.71 -8.78 17.65
N GLN A 192 9.05 -7.62 17.74
CA GLN A 192 7.59 -7.54 17.60
C GLN A 192 7.21 -7.47 16.12
N VAL A 193 6.20 -8.25 15.74
CA VAL A 193 5.67 -8.32 14.37
C VAL A 193 4.15 -8.15 14.39
N ALA A 194 3.62 -7.37 13.46
CA ALA A 194 2.19 -7.14 13.30
C ALA A 194 1.76 -7.31 11.83
N ILE A 195 0.68 -8.07 11.60
CA ILE A 195 0.12 -8.26 10.25
C ILE A 195 -0.91 -7.15 9.97
N ASN A 196 -0.43 -5.91 9.89
CA ASN A 196 -1.28 -4.72 9.67
C ASN A 196 -0.86 -3.95 8.41
N VAL A 197 -0.51 -4.66 7.35
CA VAL A 197 -0.22 -4.04 6.05
C VAL A 197 -1.42 -4.25 5.16
N LEU A 198 -2.27 -3.22 5.09
CA LEU A 198 -3.58 -3.22 4.47
C LEU A 198 -3.60 -2.33 3.22
N LEU A 199 -4.71 -2.39 2.51
CA LEU A 199 -5.07 -1.44 1.46
C LEU A 199 -6.37 -0.74 1.87
N ALA A 200 -6.40 0.59 1.85
CA ALA A 200 -7.50 1.44 2.30
C ALA A 200 -8.09 2.24 1.14
N GLU A 201 -9.41 2.44 1.16
CA GLU A 201 -10.14 3.14 0.09
C GLU A 201 -9.79 4.64 -0.05
N LYS A 202 -9.11 5.21 0.95
CA LYS A 202 -8.65 6.60 0.98
C LYS A 202 -7.40 6.73 1.85
N VAL A 203 -6.67 7.83 1.65
CA VAL A 203 -5.52 8.16 2.49
C VAL A 203 -5.97 8.48 3.91
N VAL A 204 -5.32 7.85 4.88
CA VAL A 204 -5.50 8.07 6.31
C VAL A 204 -4.15 8.26 6.99
N ALA A 205 -4.14 8.54 8.29
CA ALA A 205 -2.90 8.67 9.08
C ALA A 205 -1.97 7.46 8.91
N GLY A 206 -2.54 6.25 8.83
CA GLY A 206 -1.80 5.02 8.59
C GLY A 206 -1.21 4.86 7.18
N SER A 207 -1.51 5.73 6.21
CA SER A 207 -1.05 5.57 4.83
C SER A 207 0.34 6.15 4.55
N TYR A 208 0.88 6.96 5.46
CA TYR A 208 2.13 7.68 5.24
C TYR A 208 3.32 6.90 5.79
N PHE A 209 4.37 6.81 4.98
CA PHE A 209 5.63 6.20 5.39
C PHE A 209 6.85 6.96 4.87
N GLU A 210 7.94 6.87 5.62
CA GLU A 210 9.25 7.38 5.22
C GLU A 210 10.02 6.32 4.44
N VAL A 211 10.93 6.79 3.58
CA VAL A 211 11.80 5.98 2.75
C VAL A 211 13.24 6.35 3.07
N LYS A 212 14.03 5.40 3.58
CA LYS A 212 15.44 5.62 3.93
C LYS A 212 16.31 4.61 3.22
N LYS A 213 17.51 5.00 2.77
CA LYS A 213 18.48 4.03 2.25
C LYS A 213 18.85 3.04 3.36
N THR A 214 18.93 1.77 3.02
CA THR A 214 19.52 0.75 3.91
C THR A 214 20.99 1.09 4.08
N LYS A 215 21.49 1.10 5.32
CA LYS A 215 22.92 1.30 5.60
C LYS A 215 23.73 0.05 5.28
#